data_AF-A0A397T1S3-F1
#
_entry.id   AF-A0A397T1S3-F1
#
_cell.length_a   1.000
_cell.length_b   1.000
_cell.length_c   1.000
_cell.angle_alpha   90.00
_cell.angle_beta   90.00
_cell.angle_gamma   90.00
#
_symmetry.space_group_name_H-M   'P 1'
#
loop_
_entity.id
_entity.type
_entity.pdbx_description
1 polymer ?
#
loop_
_entity_poly.entity_id
_entity_poly.type
_entity_poly.pdbx_seq_one_letter_code
_entity_poly.pdbx_strand_id
1 'polypeptide(L)'
;MTNLSMPNLEFSFHVSFYKCDELDFNVLFSLSAEFIDEVKYVTNYFIPHHLNSTPSSEYITFLQSILSLKNREIEQYFELYPLIPNKSFQALVKANTLYDITVPLFCNVFEGSDKFLPSILCGNPVWVAALKRIGLKYQVNCKTFIECAQEIESQFQHDRYPMNVVKHRAKYVIDYLYENREIFLKFSSDQWAQIMQIRFVPSEKSLQGSLFEEAKETSGFESFAVLCFQRYKEVCWTQRPLFEKNVEPTDLFLKNCSKIVGKPSPGDVIDHWLFVVDKIKSRSSYTWRSSENYNVIKKIIKKIYEIMNEFSKENAEEFKSIVDSEEKLFLNGEDPFDKENWVAGSELVFGVQENVRKGLNKVNECLIPYEDLLLLAGAHKLEEISDYSDDDEEKHDQKNLLLNNLLNKFTKYPDTRHHDVIFIVGEEESKIGANRYVLSAASKYFEKMFCGHTAESIENEQIVVRIEDIQPDAFQVFLR
;
A
#
# COMPACT_ATOMS: atom_id res chain seq x y z
N MET A 1 2.47 -47.36 66.42
CA MET A 1 1.41 -46.42 65.99
C MET A 1 1.36 -46.52 64.49
N THR A 2 0.37 -47.28 64.04
CA THR A 2 0.33 -48.02 62.78
C THR A 2 -0.51 -47.24 61.77
N ASN A 3 0.08 -46.95 60.61
CA ASN A 3 -0.57 -46.31 59.47
C ASN A 3 -1.69 -47.20 58.92
N LEU A 4 -2.91 -46.67 58.91
CA LEU A 4 -4.10 -47.28 58.30
C LEU A 4 -4.34 -46.62 56.94
N SER A 5 -4.19 -47.39 55.88
CA SER A 5 -4.44 -47.02 54.48
C SER A 5 -5.73 -47.67 53.99
N MET A 6 -6.62 -46.89 53.37
CA MET A 6 -7.99 -47.23 52.99
C MET A 6 -8.12 -47.94 51.62
N PRO A 7 -9.13 -48.81 51.40
CA PRO A 7 -9.34 -49.57 50.16
C PRO A 7 -10.52 -49.09 49.30
N ASN A 8 -10.38 -49.12 47.95
CA ASN A 8 -11.38 -49.69 47.04
C ASN A 8 -11.00 -49.71 45.54
N LEU A 9 -11.57 -50.71 44.87
CA LEU A 9 -11.93 -50.89 43.44
C LEU A 9 -10.83 -51.23 42.41
N GLU A 10 -11.13 -52.27 41.60
CA GLU A 10 -10.26 -52.84 40.57
C GLU A 10 -9.84 -51.82 39.51
N PHE A 11 -8.55 -51.48 39.53
CA PHE A 11 -7.82 -51.03 38.34
C PHE A 11 -6.60 -51.94 38.17
N SER A 12 -6.72 -52.94 37.30
CA SER A 12 -5.59 -53.73 36.84
C SER A 12 -4.67 -52.81 36.01
N PHE A 13 -3.34 -52.67 36.17
CA PHE A 13 -2.30 -53.45 36.84
C PHE A 13 -1.13 -52.53 37.27
N HIS A 14 -0.45 -52.93 38.37
CA HIS A 14 0.91 -52.56 38.79
C HIS A 14 1.19 -51.11 39.19
N VAL A 15 0.52 -50.67 40.26
CA VAL A 15 1.20 -50.15 41.46
C VAL A 15 0.69 -51.06 42.58
N SER A 16 1.48 -51.39 43.59
CA SER A 16 1.11 -52.36 44.65
C SER A 16 -0.12 -51.94 45.47
N PHE A 17 -1.31 -52.07 44.89
CA PHE A 17 -2.63 -51.99 45.49
C PHE A 17 -3.14 -53.43 45.66
N TYR A 18 -3.61 -53.74 46.86
CA TYR A 18 -4.15 -55.06 47.19
C TYR A 18 -5.31 -55.41 46.26
N LYS A 19 -5.30 -56.62 45.68
CA LYS A 19 -6.38 -57.12 44.83
C LYS A 19 -7.52 -57.57 45.75
N CYS A 20 -8.46 -56.68 46.03
CA CYS A 20 -9.66 -56.95 46.83
C CYS A 20 -10.61 -57.81 46.00
N ASP A 21 -10.89 -59.04 46.44
CA ASP A 21 -11.96 -59.83 45.83
C ASP A 21 -13.34 -59.47 46.42
N GLU A 22 -14.40 -60.06 45.88
CA GLU A 22 -15.78 -59.78 46.31
C GLU A 22 -16.01 -60.12 47.80
N LEU A 23 -15.26 -61.08 48.35
CA LEU A 23 -15.33 -61.44 49.76
C LEU A 23 -14.67 -60.37 50.63
N ASP A 24 -13.49 -59.90 50.25
CA ASP A 24 -12.79 -58.81 50.94
C ASP A 24 -13.63 -57.52 50.95
N PHE A 25 -14.28 -57.20 49.83
CA PHE A 25 -15.16 -56.04 49.73
C PHE A 25 -16.34 -56.14 50.69
N ASN A 26 -17.02 -57.30 50.71
CA ASN A 26 -18.15 -57.54 51.59
C ASN A 26 -17.76 -57.49 53.07
N VAL A 27 -16.57 -58.00 53.41
CA VAL A 27 -16.02 -57.90 54.77
C VAL A 27 -15.75 -56.45 55.14
N LEU A 28 -15.07 -55.67 54.30
CA LEU A 28 -14.76 -54.25 54.56
C LEU A 28 -16.02 -53.39 54.67
N PHE A 29 -17.00 -53.65 53.79
CA PHE A 29 -18.30 -52.99 53.84
C PHE A 29 -19.04 -53.32 55.15
N SER A 30 -19.01 -54.58 55.59
CA SER A 30 -19.60 -54.99 56.87
C SER A 30 -18.90 -54.36 58.10
N LEU A 31 -17.62 -54.01 57.96
CA LEU A 31 -16.84 -53.28 58.97
C LEU A 31 -17.04 -51.76 58.92
N SER A 32 -18.02 -51.27 58.13
CA SER A 32 -18.32 -49.84 57.96
C SER A 32 -17.15 -49.02 57.40
N ALA A 33 -16.30 -49.63 56.56
CA ALA A 33 -15.28 -48.89 55.83
C ALA A 33 -15.92 -47.86 54.88
N GLU A 34 -15.32 -46.68 54.78
CA GLU A 34 -15.84 -45.62 53.89
C GLU A 34 -15.66 -46.02 52.42
N PHE A 35 -16.76 -46.05 51.67
CA PHE A 35 -16.73 -46.27 50.23
C PHE A 35 -16.29 -45.01 49.49
N ILE A 36 -15.12 -45.09 48.85
CA ILE A 36 -14.59 -44.05 47.96
C ILE A 36 -14.81 -44.51 46.51
N ASP A 37 -15.72 -43.82 45.81
CA ASP A 37 -15.92 -44.00 44.37
C ASP A 37 -14.77 -43.40 43.55
N GLU A 38 -14.76 -43.66 42.24
CA GLU A 38 -13.69 -43.23 41.35
C GLU A 38 -13.55 -41.70 41.31
N VAL A 39 -14.66 -40.96 41.41
CA VAL A 39 -14.66 -39.50 41.37
C VAL A 39 -14.02 -38.96 42.64
N LYS A 40 -14.43 -39.43 43.82
CA LYS A 40 -13.86 -39.05 45.12
C LYS A 40 -12.39 -39.44 45.21
N TYR A 41 -12.02 -40.60 44.69
CA TYR A 41 -10.62 -41.02 44.65
C TYR A 41 -9.79 -40.05 43.81
N VAL A 42 -10.24 -39.77 42.59
CA VAL A 42 -9.52 -38.87 41.69
C VAL A 42 -9.39 -37.46 42.28
N THR A 43 -10.48 -36.91 42.79
CA THR A 43 -10.53 -35.51 43.26
C THR A 43 -9.80 -35.29 44.57
N ASN A 44 -10.00 -36.17 45.56
CA ASN A 44 -9.48 -35.96 46.91
C ASN A 44 -8.10 -36.57 47.11
N TYR A 45 -7.73 -37.57 46.32
CA TYR A 45 -6.49 -38.32 46.53
C TYR A 45 -5.55 -38.25 45.32
N PHE A 46 -6.00 -38.47 44.09
CA PHE A 46 -5.09 -38.47 42.95
C PHE A 46 -4.59 -37.06 42.60
N ILE A 47 -5.49 -36.12 42.32
CA ILE A 47 -5.12 -34.79 41.82
C ILE A 47 -4.16 -34.07 42.78
N PRO A 48 -4.43 -33.94 44.10
CA PRO A 48 -3.57 -33.20 45.01
C PRO A 48 -2.12 -33.72 45.05
N HIS A 49 -1.92 -35.02 44.87
CA HIS A 49 -0.59 -35.64 44.91
C HIS A 49 0.20 -35.50 43.61
N HIS A 50 -0.48 -35.20 42.49
CA HIS A 50 0.14 -35.24 41.16
C HIS A 50 0.30 -33.89 40.46
N LEU A 51 -0.22 -32.78 41.02
CA LEU A 51 -0.14 -31.43 40.42
C LEU A 51 1.27 -30.97 40.05
N ASN A 52 2.30 -31.46 40.75
CA ASN A 52 3.71 -31.10 40.53
C ASN A 52 4.59 -32.31 40.20
N SER A 53 3.98 -33.41 39.76
CA SER A 53 4.70 -34.66 39.46
C SER A 53 5.09 -34.75 37.99
N THR A 54 6.16 -35.50 37.71
CA THR A 54 6.52 -35.92 36.35
C THR A 54 5.81 -37.22 36.00
N PRO A 55 5.36 -37.42 34.75
CA PRO A 55 4.64 -38.64 34.37
C PRO A 55 5.58 -39.86 34.41
N SER A 56 5.33 -40.79 35.35
CA SER A 56 5.96 -42.11 35.38
C SER A 56 5.20 -43.12 34.49
N SER A 57 5.78 -44.29 34.23
CA SER A 57 5.07 -45.36 33.50
C SER A 57 3.76 -45.76 34.20
N GLU A 58 3.78 -45.85 35.53
CA GLU A 58 2.61 -46.15 36.36
C GLU A 58 1.53 -45.07 36.23
N TYR A 59 1.93 -43.79 36.22
CA TYR A 59 1.03 -42.67 35.99
C TYR A 59 0.34 -42.77 34.63
N ILE A 60 1.08 -43.12 33.58
CA ILE A 60 0.52 -43.26 32.23
C ILE A 60 -0.50 -44.40 32.17
N THR A 61 -0.21 -45.55 32.79
CA THR A 61 -1.15 -46.66 32.89
C THR A 61 -2.42 -46.26 33.65
N PHE A 62 -2.28 -45.55 34.77
CA PHE A 62 -3.43 -45.03 35.51
C PHE A 62 -4.26 -44.06 34.66
N LEU A 63 -3.61 -43.11 33.99
CA LEU A 63 -4.28 -42.15 33.11
C LEU A 63 -5.07 -42.83 31.99
N GLN A 64 -4.49 -43.85 31.35
CA GLN A 64 -5.16 -44.65 30.32
C GLN A 64 -6.44 -45.31 30.87
N SER A 65 -6.38 -45.85 32.08
CA SER A 65 -7.56 -46.42 32.75
C SER A 65 -8.63 -45.37 33.02
N ILE A 66 -8.25 -44.21 33.56
CA ILE A 66 -9.19 -43.10 33.82
C ILE A 66 -9.84 -42.60 32.53
N LEU A 67 -9.07 -42.39 31.45
CA LEU A 67 -9.61 -41.96 30.15
C LEU A 67 -10.55 -43.01 29.54
N SER A 68 -10.40 -44.28 29.89
CA SER A 68 -11.26 -45.37 29.42
C SER A 68 -12.63 -45.38 30.08
N LEU A 69 -12.77 -44.82 31.29
CA LEU A 69 -14.04 -44.76 32.04
C LEU A 69 -15.09 -43.87 31.36
N LYS A 70 -14.66 -42.88 30.57
CA LYS A 70 -15.54 -41.85 29.95
C LYS A 70 -16.43 -41.13 30.97
N ASN A 71 -15.96 -41.02 32.21
CA ASN A 71 -16.68 -40.34 33.29
C ASN A 71 -16.54 -38.82 33.13
N ARG A 72 -17.68 -38.14 32.93
CA ARG A 72 -17.72 -36.70 32.64
C ARG A 72 -17.31 -35.81 33.80
N GLU A 73 -17.58 -36.25 35.03
CA GLU A 73 -17.20 -35.48 36.21
C GLU A 73 -15.68 -35.49 36.37
N ILE A 74 -15.05 -36.65 36.18
CA ILE A 74 -13.58 -36.74 36.18
C ILE A 74 -12.97 -35.90 35.05
N GLU A 75 -13.55 -35.94 33.84
CA GLU A 75 -13.09 -35.12 32.70
C GLU A 75 -13.08 -33.61 33.03
N GLN A 76 -14.10 -33.10 33.74
CA GLN A 76 -14.18 -31.69 34.15
C GLN A 76 -13.05 -31.30 35.11
N TYR A 77 -12.70 -32.17 36.07
CA TYR A 77 -11.55 -31.90 36.93
C TYR A 77 -10.24 -31.91 36.13
N PHE A 78 -10.08 -32.81 35.18
CA PHE A 78 -8.90 -32.88 34.32
C PHE A 78 -8.75 -31.65 33.39
N GLU A 79 -9.83 -30.96 33.07
CA GLU A 79 -9.78 -29.70 32.31
C GLU A 79 -9.12 -28.57 33.12
N LEU A 80 -9.33 -28.56 34.44
CA LEU A 80 -8.89 -27.50 35.33
C LEU A 80 -7.40 -27.58 35.67
N TYR A 81 -6.84 -28.79 35.71
CA TYR A 81 -5.51 -29.07 36.28
C TYR A 81 -4.49 -29.58 35.24
N PRO A 82 -3.18 -29.33 35.47
CA PRO A 82 -2.13 -29.84 34.61
C PRO A 82 -1.86 -31.33 34.89
N LEU A 83 -2.65 -32.21 34.25
CA LEU A 83 -2.61 -33.66 34.50
C LEU A 83 -2.31 -34.49 33.23
N ILE A 84 -2.17 -33.85 32.07
CA ILE A 84 -1.93 -34.55 30.82
C ILE A 84 -0.43 -34.47 30.47
N PRO A 85 0.27 -35.59 30.22
CA PRO A 85 1.67 -35.55 29.83
C PRO A 85 1.85 -34.84 28.49
N ASN A 86 2.91 -34.05 28.38
CA ASN A 86 3.39 -33.50 27.11
C ASN A 86 4.18 -34.55 26.30
N LYS A 87 4.44 -34.29 25.02
CA LYS A 87 5.04 -35.22 24.05
C LYS A 87 6.33 -35.89 24.56
N SER A 88 7.17 -35.15 25.26
CA SER A 88 8.46 -35.60 25.79
C SER A 88 8.39 -36.32 27.14
N PHE A 89 7.20 -36.37 27.77
CA PHE A 89 6.99 -36.86 29.13
C PHE A 89 7.77 -36.08 30.21
N GLN A 90 8.20 -34.85 29.95
CA GLN A 90 8.93 -34.03 30.93
C GLN A 90 8.01 -33.30 31.90
N ALA A 91 6.76 -33.03 31.52
CA ALA A 91 5.81 -32.31 32.35
C ALA A 91 4.37 -32.78 32.17
N LEU A 92 3.57 -32.59 33.22
CA LEU A 92 2.12 -32.60 33.13
C LEU A 92 1.63 -31.18 32.82
N VAL A 93 0.73 -31.07 31.87
CA VAL A 93 0.17 -29.81 31.38
C VAL A 93 -1.34 -29.91 31.26
N LYS A 94 -2.00 -28.76 31.07
CA LYS A 94 -3.45 -28.75 30.83
C LYS A 94 -3.75 -29.27 29.43
N ALA A 95 -4.83 -30.03 29.28
CA ALA A 95 -5.24 -30.56 27.98
C ALA A 95 -5.38 -29.47 26.90
N ASN A 96 -5.90 -28.30 27.29
CA ASN A 96 -6.10 -27.16 26.40
C ASN A 96 -4.83 -26.42 25.97
N THR A 97 -3.66 -26.82 26.47
CA THR A 97 -2.36 -26.37 25.97
C THR A 97 -1.76 -27.31 24.92
N LEU A 98 -2.37 -28.48 24.72
CA LEU A 98 -1.93 -29.49 23.78
C LEU A 98 -2.73 -29.45 22.48
N TYR A 99 -2.07 -29.83 21.39
CA TYR A 99 -2.62 -29.92 20.06
C TYR A 99 -2.63 -31.38 19.59
N ASP A 100 -3.62 -31.71 18.79
CA ASP A 100 -3.71 -32.99 18.11
C ASP A 100 -2.73 -33.01 16.92
N ILE A 101 -1.76 -33.93 16.96
CA ILE A 101 -0.72 -34.06 15.94
C ILE A 101 -1.27 -34.48 14.58
N THR A 102 -2.49 -35.02 14.53
CA THR A 102 -3.13 -35.44 13.27
C THR A 102 -3.69 -34.25 12.48
N VAL A 103 -3.82 -33.07 13.09
CA VAL A 103 -4.25 -31.86 12.40
C VAL A 103 -3.06 -31.26 11.65
N PRO A 104 -3.09 -31.19 10.30
CA PRO A 104 -1.92 -30.79 9.50
C PRO A 104 -1.36 -29.41 9.87
N LEU A 105 -2.23 -28.43 10.11
CA LEU A 105 -1.82 -27.08 10.51
C LEU A 105 -1.06 -27.08 11.84
N PHE A 106 -1.58 -27.77 12.85
CA PHE A 106 -0.93 -27.85 14.16
C PHE A 106 0.40 -28.58 14.08
N CYS A 107 0.42 -29.73 13.39
CA CYS A 107 1.63 -30.51 13.16
C CYS A 107 2.74 -29.65 12.55
N ASN A 108 2.42 -28.91 11.48
CA ASN A 108 3.37 -28.07 10.77
C ASN A 108 3.90 -26.91 11.63
N VAL A 109 3.01 -26.16 12.28
CA VAL A 109 3.37 -24.95 13.04
C VAL A 109 4.15 -25.30 14.31
N PHE A 110 3.70 -26.29 15.07
CA PHE A 110 4.27 -26.62 16.38
C PHE A 110 5.32 -27.72 16.33
N GLU A 111 5.77 -28.15 15.14
CA GLU A 111 6.76 -29.21 15.00
C GLU A 111 8.06 -28.91 15.77
N GLY A 112 8.53 -29.92 16.50
CA GLY A 112 9.69 -29.81 17.39
C GLY A 112 9.36 -29.15 18.74
N SER A 113 8.12 -28.72 18.97
CA SER A 113 7.65 -28.31 20.29
C SER A 113 7.10 -29.50 21.09
N ASP A 114 6.93 -29.25 22.39
CA ASP A 114 6.34 -30.20 23.34
C ASP A 114 4.82 -30.04 23.48
N LYS A 115 4.18 -29.26 22.59
CA LYS A 115 2.76 -28.92 22.66
C LYS A 115 1.84 -30.02 22.08
N PHE A 116 2.31 -31.26 21.96
CA PHE A 116 1.51 -32.37 21.44
C PHE A 116 1.30 -33.46 22.50
N LEU A 117 0.30 -34.30 22.27
CA LEU A 117 0.15 -35.54 23.02
C LEU A 117 1.28 -36.52 22.71
N PRO A 118 1.72 -37.32 23.70
CA PRO A 118 2.53 -38.51 23.47
C PRO A 118 1.87 -39.51 22.53
N SER A 119 2.68 -40.16 21.69
CA SER A 119 2.21 -41.18 20.73
C SER A 119 1.41 -42.31 21.40
N ILE A 120 1.76 -42.68 22.63
CA ILE A 120 1.06 -43.72 23.41
C ILE A 120 -0.40 -43.35 23.70
N LEU A 121 -0.73 -42.06 23.84
CA LEU A 121 -2.10 -41.60 24.09
C LEU A 121 -2.88 -41.36 22.78
N CYS A 122 -2.19 -41.23 21.65
CA CYS A 122 -2.81 -41.04 20.34
C CYS A 122 -3.34 -42.33 19.70
N GLY A 123 -2.88 -43.51 20.15
CA GLY A 123 -3.18 -44.80 19.51
C GLY A 123 -4.58 -45.36 19.78
N ASN A 124 -5.33 -44.83 20.76
CA ASN A 124 -6.64 -45.35 21.14
C ASN A 124 -7.75 -44.30 20.94
N PRO A 125 -8.79 -44.59 20.13
CA PRO A 125 -9.86 -43.63 19.85
C PRO A 125 -10.68 -43.26 21.10
N VAL A 126 -10.78 -44.15 22.10
CA VAL A 126 -11.48 -43.89 23.36
C VAL A 126 -10.77 -42.79 24.14
N TRP A 127 -9.45 -42.89 24.28
CA TRP A 127 -8.64 -41.93 25.02
C TRP A 127 -8.62 -40.57 24.33
N VAL A 128 -8.43 -40.57 23.01
CA VAL A 128 -8.48 -39.35 22.21
C VAL A 128 -9.84 -38.68 22.34
N ALA A 129 -10.95 -39.43 22.29
CA ALA A 129 -12.28 -38.87 22.46
C ALA A 129 -12.49 -38.25 23.85
N ALA A 130 -11.93 -38.83 24.91
CA ALA A 130 -11.95 -38.25 26.25
C ALA A 130 -11.11 -36.97 26.32
N LEU A 131 -9.87 -37.00 25.81
CA LEU A 131 -8.97 -35.84 25.78
C LEU A 131 -9.55 -34.66 24.99
N LYS A 132 -10.26 -34.92 23.88
CA LYS A 132 -11.00 -33.89 23.13
C LYS A 132 -12.06 -33.18 23.98
N ARG A 133 -12.69 -33.89 24.92
CA ARG A 133 -13.73 -33.34 25.81
C ARG A 133 -13.13 -32.61 27.00
N ILE A 134 -11.96 -33.04 27.45
CA ILE A 134 -11.16 -32.37 28.50
C ILE A 134 -10.54 -31.06 27.97
N GLY A 135 -10.33 -30.94 26.65
CA GLY A 135 -9.95 -29.67 26.02
C GLY A 135 -8.77 -29.72 25.05
N LEU A 136 -8.30 -30.91 24.66
CA LEU A 136 -7.30 -31.07 23.59
C LEU A 136 -7.72 -30.25 22.36
N LYS A 137 -6.79 -29.52 21.75
CA LYS A 137 -7.07 -28.78 20.51
C LYS A 137 -6.98 -29.69 19.30
N TYR A 138 -8.12 -30.13 18.78
CA TYR A 138 -8.20 -31.11 17.69
C TYR A 138 -8.83 -30.61 16.39
N GLN A 139 -9.26 -29.35 16.36
CA GLN A 139 -9.84 -28.70 15.18
C GLN A 139 -9.29 -27.30 15.08
N VAL A 140 -9.07 -26.85 13.85
CA VAL A 140 -8.72 -25.46 13.59
C VAL A 140 -10.01 -24.63 13.59
N ASN A 141 -10.19 -23.87 14.66
CA ASN A 141 -11.17 -22.79 14.77
C ASN A 141 -10.47 -21.43 14.85
N CYS A 142 -11.24 -20.34 14.89
CA CYS A 142 -10.70 -18.97 14.92
C CYS A 142 -9.67 -18.76 16.03
N LYS A 143 -9.91 -19.28 17.25
CA LYS A 143 -8.98 -19.15 18.38
C LYS A 143 -7.68 -19.90 18.13
N THR A 144 -7.76 -21.17 17.76
CA THR A 144 -6.56 -21.98 17.51
C THR A 144 -5.77 -21.50 16.28
N PHE A 145 -6.44 -20.89 15.30
CA PHE A 145 -5.78 -20.27 14.16
C PHE A 145 -4.95 -19.06 14.60
N ILE A 146 -5.53 -18.18 15.42
CA ILE A 146 -4.81 -17.03 15.98
C ILE A 146 -3.60 -17.49 16.79
N GLU A 147 -3.73 -18.54 17.60
CA GLU A 147 -2.61 -19.13 18.33
C GLU A 147 -1.51 -19.67 17.39
N CYS A 148 -1.87 -20.25 16.24
CA CYS A 148 -0.90 -20.68 15.23
C CYS A 148 -0.15 -19.48 14.62
N ALA A 149 -0.87 -18.40 14.28
CA ALA A 149 -0.25 -17.18 13.77
C ALA A 149 0.72 -16.54 14.80
N GLN A 150 0.31 -16.48 16.06
CA GLN A 150 1.15 -16.00 17.17
C GLN A 150 2.37 -16.89 17.41
N GLU A 151 2.22 -18.21 17.25
CA GLU A 151 3.35 -19.12 17.34
C GLU A 151 4.39 -18.82 16.27
N ILE A 152 3.99 -18.60 15.01
CA ILE A 152 4.92 -18.21 13.94
C ILE A 152 5.68 -16.94 14.31
N GLU A 153 4.98 -15.92 14.83
CA GLU A 153 5.59 -14.69 15.32
C GLU A 153 6.66 -14.96 16.39
N SER A 154 6.35 -15.84 17.35
CA SER A 154 7.30 -16.21 18.40
C SER A 154 8.53 -16.96 17.89
N GLN A 155 8.42 -17.72 16.79
CA GLN A 155 9.49 -18.59 16.29
C GLN A 155 10.67 -17.82 15.70
N PHE A 156 10.43 -16.68 15.04
CA PHE A 156 11.51 -15.85 14.50
C PHE A 156 12.02 -14.79 15.49
N GLN A 157 11.28 -14.49 16.57
CA GLN A 157 11.75 -13.55 17.60
C GLN A 157 12.87 -14.13 18.46
N HIS A 158 12.93 -15.45 18.60
CA HIS A 158 13.86 -16.13 19.51
C HIS A 158 14.99 -16.88 18.79
N ASP A 159 15.14 -16.68 17.46
CA ASP A 159 16.09 -17.40 16.59
C ASP A 159 16.10 -18.93 16.80
N ARG A 160 14.99 -19.48 17.29
CA ARG A 160 14.88 -20.88 17.70
C ARG A 160 14.91 -21.83 16.51
N TYR A 161 14.46 -21.35 15.35
CA TYR A 161 14.32 -22.11 14.13
C TYR A 161 14.98 -21.39 12.95
N PRO A 162 15.57 -22.13 11.99
CA PRO A 162 16.05 -21.53 10.75
C PRO A 162 14.95 -20.75 10.01
N MET A 163 15.28 -19.57 9.50
CA MET A 163 14.35 -18.66 8.82
C MET A 163 13.54 -19.31 7.69
N ASN A 164 14.15 -20.18 6.90
CA ASN A 164 13.48 -20.91 5.81
C ASN A 164 12.40 -21.87 6.33
N VAL A 165 12.61 -22.48 7.50
CA VAL A 165 11.61 -23.35 8.15
C VAL A 165 10.43 -22.51 8.63
N VAL A 166 10.70 -21.38 9.30
CA VAL A 166 9.63 -20.48 9.78
C VAL A 166 8.82 -19.92 8.61
N LYS A 167 9.47 -19.53 7.50
CA LYS A 167 8.77 -19.08 6.29
C LYS A 167 7.88 -20.15 5.67
N HIS A 168 8.36 -21.40 5.61
CA HIS A 168 7.54 -22.52 5.13
C HIS A 168 6.30 -22.72 6.01
N ARG A 169 6.46 -22.68 7.34
CA ARG A 169 5.35 -22.80 8.28
C ARG A 169 4.37 -21.63 8.19
N ALA A 170 4.89 -20.41 8.11
CA ALA A 170 4.11 -19.19 7.90
C ALA A 170 3.26 -19.27 6.63
N LYS A 171 3.87 -19.69 5.52
CA LYS A 171 3.14 -19.92 4.26
C LYS A 171 2.01 -20.92 4.44
N TYR A 172 2.23 -22.02 5.16
CA TYR A 172 1.18 -23.01 5.41
C TYR A 172 0.00 -22.43 6.21
N VAL A 173 0.27 -21.56 7.20
CA VAL A 173 -0.77 -20.84 7.94
C VAL A 173 -1.56 -19.88 7.04
N ILE A 174 -0.87 -19.18 6.14
CA ILE A 174 -1.48 -18.22 5.21
C ILE A 174 -2.33 -18.93 4.16
N ASP A 175 -1.80 -20.00 3.55
CA ASP A 175 -2.54 -20.80 2.57
C ASP A 175 -3.81 -21.37 3.23
N TYR A 176 -3.71 -21.86 4.48
CA TYR A 176 -4.88 -22.31 5.25
C TYR A 176 -5.91 -21.18 5.46
N LEU A 177 -5.46 -19.97 5.81
CA LEU A 177 -6.34 -18.80 5.97
C LEU A 177 -7.10 -18.48 4.69
N TYR A 178 -6.40 -18.46 3.54
CA TYR A 178 -6.98 -18.13 2.25
C TYR A 178 -8.01 -19.17 1.80
N GLU A 179 -7.75 -20.45 2.05
CA GLU A 179 -8.62 -21.56 1.65
C GLU A 179 -9.84 -21.74 2.56
N ASN A 180 -9.73 -21.43 3.86
CA ASN A 180 -10.71 -21.85 4.87
C ASN A 180 -11.50 -20.70 5.53
N ARG A 181 -11.28 -19.45 5.13
CA ARG A 181 -11.93 -18.26 5.73
C ARG A 181 -13.46 -18.35 5.76
N GLU A 182 -14.08 -18.69 4.64
CA GLU A 182 -15.55 -18.64 4.52
C GLU A 182 -16.26 -19.80 5.21
N ILE A 183 -15.64 -20.98 5.16
CA ILE A 183 -16.28 -22.24 5.56
C ILE A 183 -16.02 -22.52 7.04
N PHE A 184 -14.76 -22.40 7.49
CA PHE A 184 -14.33 -22.87 8.81
C PHE A 184 -13.89 -21.73 9.75
N LEU A 185 -13.44 -20.59 9.23
CA LEU A 185 -12.84 -19.50 10.02
C LEU A 185 -13.66 -18.20 9.97
N LYS A 186 -14.87 -18.25 10.55
CA LYS A 186 -15.74 -17.07 10.70
C LYS A 186 -15.26 -16.17 11.85
N PHE A 187 -14.28 -15.33 11.57
CA PHE A 187 -13.74 -14.38 12.55
C PHE A 187 -14.74 -13.29 12.93
N SER A 188 -14.78 -12.94 14.23
CA SER A 188 -15.37 -11.68 14.65
C SER A 188 -14.51 -10.49 14.21
N SER A 189 -15.06 -9.27 14.27
CA SER A 189 -14.30 -8.05 13.98
C SER A 189 -13.03 -7.93 14.83
N ASP A 190 -13.12 -8.25 16.14
CA ASP A 190 -11.99 -8.17 17.07
C ASP A 190 -10.92 -9.22 16.74
N GLN A 191 -11.34 -10.44 16.41
CA GLN A 191 -10.42 -11.50 16.00
C GLN A 191 -9.72 -11.17 14.68
N TRP A 192 -10.45 -10.56 13.75
CA TRP A 192 -9.87 -10.10 12.50
C TRP A 192 -8.86 -8.97 12.73
N ALA A 193 -9.21 -7.98 13.55
CA ALA A 193 -8.30 -6.91 13.94
C ALA A 193 -7.02 -7.46 14.60
N GLN A 194 -7.16 -8.50 15.43
CA GLN A 194 -6.01 -9.19 16.02
C GLN A 194 -5.11 -9.83 14.96
N ILE A 195 -5.67 -10.58 14.00
CA ILE A 195 -4.91 -11.23 12.92
C ILE A 195 -4.16 -10.20 12.07
N MET A 196 -4.80 -9.06 11.80
CA MET A 196 -4.20 -7.99 11.01
C MET A 196 -2.94 -7.41 11.66
N GLN A 197 -2.74 -7.58 12.96
CA GLN A 197 -1.60 -7.04 13.71
C GLN A 197 -0.48 -8.05 13.98
N ILE A 198 -0.76 -9.36 13.92
CA ILE A 198 0.26 -10.38 14.16
C ILE A 198 1.27 -10.38 13.00
N ARG A 199 2.57 -10.34 13.31
CA ARG A 199 3.64 -10.32 12.31
C ARG A 199 4.02 -11.72 11.86
N PHE A 200 3.10 -12.45 11.23
CA PHE A 200 3.35 -13.82 10.76
C PHE A 200 3.49 -13.93 9.26
N VAL A 201 3.36 -12.83 8.50
CA VAL A 201 3.34 -12.86 7.05
C VAL A 201 4.74 -12.62 6.49
N PRO A 202 5.30 -13.53 5.69
CA PRO A 202 6.60 -13.32 5.05
C PRO A 202 6.63 -12.05 4.19
N SER A 203 7.67 -11.24 4.38
CA SER A 203 7.90 -9.99 3.67
C SER A 203 9.19 -10.03 2.85
N GLU A 204 9.20 -9.29 1.75
CA GLU A 204 10.33 -9.22 0.83
C GLU A 204 11.50 -8.47 1.49
N LYS A 205 12.58 -9.18 1.81
CA LYS A 205 13.76 -8.59 2.49
C LYS A 205 14.63 -7.74 1.60
N SER A 206 14.71 -8.07 0.31
CA SER A 206 15.67 -7.44 -0.60
C SER A 206 15.02 -7.16 -1.94
N LEU A 207 14.81 -5.88 -2.22
CA LEU A 207 14.38 -5.45 -3.54
C LEU A 207 15.60 -5.37 -4.46
N GLN A 208 15.54 -6.07 -5.58
CA GLN A 208 16.57 -5.99 -6.60
C GLN A 208 16.51 -4.64 -7.32
N GLY A 209 17.67 -4.01 -7.48
CA GLY A 209 17.87 -2.77 -8.24
C GLY A 209 18.42 -1.65 -7.36
N SER A 210 19.36 -0.88 -7.92
CA SER A 210 20.07 0.19 -7.19
C SER A 210 19.18 1.36 -6.76
N LEU A 211 18.01 1.54 -7.40
CA LEU A 211 17.00 2.53 -6.99
C LEU A 211 16.24 2.16 -5.72
N PHE A 212 16.28 0.88 -5.31
CA PHE A 212 15.51 0.36 -4.18
C PHE A 212 16.35 0.16 -2.93
N GLU A 213 17.57 0.71 -2.87
CA GLU A 213 18.47 0.61 -1.71
C GLU A 213 17.85 1.19 -0.43
N GLU A 214 17.03 2.24 -0.56
CA GLU A 214 16.32 2.91 0.54
C GLU A 214 14.91 2.35 0.74
N ALA A 215 14.68 1.09 0.38
CA ALA A 215 13.44 0.42 0.68
C ALA A 215 13.19 0.30 2.18
N LYS A 216 11.92 0.31 2.55
CA LYS A 216 11.49 0.18 3.94
C LYS A 216 12.06 -1.12 4.52
N GLU A 217 12.86 -0.99 5.59
CA GLU A 217 13.43 -2.13 6.27
C GLU A 217 12.34 -3.05 6.83
N THR A 218 12.60 -4.35 6.80
CA THR A 218 11.70 -5.37 7.34
C THR A 218 12.49 -6.49 8.00
N SER A 219 11.90 -7.10 9.03
CA SER A 219 12.48 -8.28 9.69
C SER A 219 12.43 -9.55 8.81
N GLY A 220 11.68 -9.51 7.70
CA GLY A 220 11.31 -10.67 6.88
C GLY A 220 9.95 -11.26 7.23
N PHE A 221 9.33 -10.76 8.31
CA PHE A 221 7.95 -11.03 8.66
C PHE A 221 7.27 -9.75 9.12
N GLU A 222 6.07 -9.50 8.60
CA GLU A 222 5.25 -8.37 8.98
C GLU A 222 3.78 -8.76 9.11
N SER A 223 2.96 -7.80 9.53
CA SER A 223 1.52 -8.00 9.65
C SER A 223 0.79 -7.59 8.37
N PHE A 224 -0.40 -8.15 8.15
CA PHE A 224 -1.24 -7.74 7.02
C PHE A 224 -1.56 -6.24 7.03
N ALA A 225 -1.60 -5.61 8.21
CA ALA A 225 -1.92 -4.19 8.34
C ALA A 225 -0.86 -3.26 7.75
N VAL A 226 0.40 -3.70 7.63
CA VAL A 226 1.52 -2.87 7.15
C VAL A 226 2.00 -3.24 5.75
N LEU A 227 1.75 -4.47 5.30
CA LEU A 227 2.23 -4.96 4.00
C LEU A 227 1.46 -4.39 2.80
N CYS A 228 2.18 -4.19 1.68
CA CYS A 228 1.65 -3.80 0.39
C CYS A 228 1.90 -4.85 -0.69
N PHE A 229 1.01 -4.94 -1.68
CA PHE A 229 1.19 -5.83 -2.83
C PHE A 229 2.38 -5.40 -3.68
N GLN A 230 3.01 -6.38 -4.33
CA GLN A 230 4.08 -6.23 -5.31
C GLN A 230 3.67 -5.36 -6.50
N ARG A 231 2.39 -5.34 -6.88
CA ARG A 231 1.88 -4.41 -7.92
C ARG A 231 1.96 -2.92 -7.55
N TYR A 232 2.10 -2.61 -6.26
CA TYR A 232 2.28 -1.27 -5.73
C TYR A 232 3.76 -1.00 -5.39
N LYS A 233 4.68 -1.91 -5.73
CA LYS A 233 6.10 -1.76 -5.45
C LYS A 233 6.59 -0.38 -5.87
N GLU A 234 6.35 0.02 -7.12
CA GLU A 234 6.83 1.29 -7.69
C GLU A 234 6.21 2.56 -7.09
N VAL A 235 5.27 2.46 -6.13
CA VAL A 235 4.59 3.63 -5.57
C VAL A 235 4.69 3.73 -4.04
N CYS A 236 5.30 2.76 -3.36
CA CYS A 236 5.35 2.77 -1.89
C CYS A 236 6.55 2.04 -1.26
N TRP A 237 7.56 1.61 -2.02
CA TRP A 237 8.65 0.77 -1.49
C TRP A 237 9.45 1.42 -0.35
N THR A 238 9.48 2.75 -0.26
CA THR A 238 10.16 3.49 0.83
C THR A 238 9.29 3.62 2.07
N GLN A 239 7.98 3.52 1.93
CA GLN A 239 7.04 3.72 3.03
C GLN A 239 6.61 2.40 3.66
N ARG A 240 6.41 1.37 2.84
CA ARG A 240 5.80 0.11 3.27
C ARG A 240 6.56 -1.12 2.78
N PRO A 241 6.69 -2.15 3.64
CA PRO A 241 7.22 -3.44 3.23
C PRO A 241 6.25 -4.13 2.27
N LEU A 242 6.79 -5.01 1.41
CA LEU A 242 5.99 -5.74 0.43
C LEU A 242 5.80 -7.20 0.84
N PHE A 243 4.66 -7.79 0.49
CA PHE A 243 4.45 -9.24 0.61
C PHE A 243 5.52 -9.99 -0.19
N GLU A 244 6.00 -11.14 0.31
CA GLU A 244 6.68 -12.06 -0.60
C GLU A 244 5.70 -12.57 -1.66
N LYS A 245 6.18 -12.71 -2.91
CA LYS A 245 5.34 -13.05 -4.07
C LYS A 245 4.50 -14.32 -3.89
N ASN A 246 4.99 -15.30 -3.14
CA ASN A 246 4.36 -16.60 -2.95
C ASN A 246 3.32 -16.65 -1.82
N VAL A 247 3.11 -15.54 -1.10
CA VAL A 247 2.14 -15.42 -0.01
C VAL A 247 1.17 -14.25 -0.21
N GLU A 248 1.20 -13.61 -1.38
CA GLU A 248 0.26 -12.54 -1.70
C GLU A 248 -1.20 -13.02 -1.58
N PRO A 249 -2.07 -12.22 -0.96
CA PRO A 249 -3.51 -12.49 -0.93
C PRO A 249 -4.10 -12.73 -2.32
N THR A 250 -4.91 -13.77 -2.46
CA THR A 250 -5.62 -14.07 -3.71
C THR A 250 -6.79 -13.12 -3.94
N ASP A 251 -7.18 -12.91 -5.20
CA ASP A 251 -8.37 -12.08 -5.52
C ASP A 251 -9.65 -12.60 -4.85
N LEU A 252 -9.78 -13.93 -4.69
CA LEU A 252 -10.89 -14.55 -3.97
C LEU A 252 -10.91 -14.15 -2.49
N PHE A 253 -9.74 -14.15 -1.85
CA PHE A 253 -9.62 -13.69 -0.47
C PHE A 253 -9.94 -12.19 -0.34
N LEU A 254 -9.50 -11.36 -1.29
CA LEU A 254 -9.70 -9.91 -1.27
C LEU A 254 -11.13 -9.48 -1.53
N LYS A 255 -11.90 -10.20 -2.37
CA LYS A 255 -13.33 -9.92 -2.57
C LYS A 255 -14.12 -9.95 -1.26
N ASN A 256 -13.66 -10.77 -0.32
CA ASN A 256 -14.35 -11.05 0.94
C ASN A 256 -13.72 -10.35 2.14
N CYS A 257 -12.52 -9.80 1.99
CA CYS A 257 -11.85 -8.98 2.99
C CYS A 257 -12.11 -7.49 2.71
N SER A 258 -12.03 -6.65 3.73
CA SER A 258 -12.02 -5.20 3.55
C SER A 258 -11.03 -4.82 2.44
N LYS A 259 -11.42 -3.93 1.53
CA LYS A 259 -10.63 -3.40 0.37
C LYS A 259 -9.25 -2.80 0.72
N ILE A 260 -8.84 -2.88 1.98
CA ILE A 260 -7.71 -2.18 2.59
C ILE A 260 -6.45 -3.05 2.59
N VAL A 261 -6.56 -4.38 2.64
CA VAL A 261 -5.36 -5.25 2.75
C VAL A 261 -4.49 -5.09 1.50
N GLY A 262 -3.22 -4.76 1.70
CA GLY A 262 -2.22 -4.69 0.65
C GLY A 262 -2.27 -3.45 -0.25
N LYS A 263 -3.25 -2.54 -0.08
CA LYS A 263 -3.34 -1.28 -0.82
C LYS A 263 -2.66 -0.16 0.01
N PRO A 264 -1.70 0.61 -0.55
CA PRO A 264 -1.13 1.76 0.16
C PRO A 264 -2.20 2.84 0.34
N SER A 265 -2.05 3.66 1.39
CA SER A 265 -2.89 4.85 1.56
C SER A 265 -2.45 5.97 0.60
N PRO A 266 -3.31 6.96 0.32
CA PRO A 266 -2.91 8.14 -0.45
C PRO A 266 -1.71 8.87 0.17
N GLY A 267 -1.66 8.97 1.50
CA GLY A 267 -0.52 9.54 2.23
C GLY A 267 0.78 8.77 1.98
N ASP A 268 0.74 7.43 2.05
CA ASP A 268 1.91 6.59 1.75
C ASP A 268 2.48 6.87 0.34
N VAL A 269 1.60 7.06 -0.65
CA VAL A 269 2.03 7.31 -2.03
C VAL A 269 2.57 8.74 -2.21
N ILE A 270 2.00 9.73 -1.52
CA ILE A 270 2.49 11.13 -1.55
C ILE A 270 3.87 11.25 -0.90
N ASP A 271 4.06 10.67 0.28
CA ASP A 271 5.37 10.66 0.96
C ASP A 271 6.43 9.94 0.11
N HIS A 272 6.03 8.87 -0.58
CA HIS A 272 6.87 8.20 -1.55
C HIS A 272 7.20 9.06 -2.78
N TRP A 273 6.21 9.77 -3.32
CA TRP A 273 6.38 10.65 -4.47
C TRP A 273 7.33 11.80 -4.17
N LEU A 274 7.18 12.44 -3.01
CA LEU A 274 8.10 13.47 -2.49
C LEU A 274 9.54 12.94 -2.44
N PHE A 275 9.73 11.74 -1.88
CA PHE A 275 11.03 11.08 -1.86
C PHE A 275 11.62 10.89 -3.26
N VAL A 276 10.82 10.38 -4.21
CA VAL A 276 11.26 10.15 -5.60
C VAL A 276 11.69 11.46 -6.25
N VAL A 277 10.90 12.52 -6.09
CA VAL A 277 11.19 13.85 -6.66
C VAL A 277 12.46 14.44 -6.05
N ASP A 278 12.64 14.36 -4.73
CA ASP A 278 13.85 14.83 -4.05
C ASP A 278 15.11 14.11 -4.57
N LYS A 279 15.06 12.78 -4.70
CA LYS A 279 16.20 11.99 -5.21
C LYS A 279 16.57 12.34 -6.65
N ILE A 280 15.57 12.61 -7.49
CA ILE A 280 15.79 13.04 -8.89
C ILE A 280 16.41 14.44 -8.94
N LYS A 281 15.86 15.39 -8.17
CA LYS A 281 16.32 16.78 -8.11
C LYS A 281 17.69 16.91 -7.44
N SER A 282 18.06 15.97 -6.58
CA SER A 282 19.34 15.95 -5.90
C SER A 282 20.50 15.69 -6.89
N ARG A 283 21.53 16.54 -6.80
CA ARG A 283 22.75 16.42 -7.64
C ARG A 283 23.70 15.33 -7.14
N SER A 284 23.57 14.90 -5.88
CA SER A 284 24.44 13.88 -5.28
C SER A 284 24.00 12.44 -5.61
N SER A 285 22.83 12.26 -6.23
CA SER A 285 22.27 10.95 -6.54
C SER A 285 22.76 10.40 -7.88
N TYR A 286 24.04 10.01 -7.94
CA TYR A 286 24.66 9.46 -9.16
C TYR A 286 23.97 8.20 -9.67
N THR A 287 23.52 7.33 -8.76
CA THR A 287 22.78 6.10 -9.07
C THR A 287 21.50 6.39 -9.83
N TRP A 288 20.74 7.41 -9.39
CA TRP A 288 19.46 7.76 -10.02
C TRP A 288 19.66 8.38 -11.41
N ARG A 289 20.72 9.17 -11.59
CA ARG A 289 21.07 9.84 -12.84
C ARG A 289 21.73 8.94 -13.89
N SER A 290 21.87 7.64 -13.64
CA SER A 290 22.43 6.72 -14.62
C SER A 290 21.48 6.55 -15.82
N SER A 291 22.03 6.39 -17.02
CA SER A 291 21.25 6.18 -18.24
C SER A 291 20.39 4.91 -18.18
N GLU A 292 20.84 3.88 -17.45
CA GLU A 292 20.13 2.62 -17.23
C GLU A 292 18.83 2.82 -16.43
N ASN A 293 18.81 3.79 -15.51
CA ASN A 293 17.69 4.05 -14.61
C ASN A 293 16.65 5.04 -15.17
N TYR A 294 16.99 5.78 -16.24
CA TYR A 294 16.10 6.78 -16.84
C TYR A 294 14.69 6.24 -17.16
N ASN A 295 14.61 5.09 -17.83
CA ASN A 295 13.34 4.46 -18.19
C ASN A 295 12.57 3.94 -16.97
N VAL A 296 13.29 3.44 -15.96
CA VAL A 296 12.70 2.94 -14.72
C VAL A 296 12.07 4.09 -13.94
N ILE A 297 12.76 5.23 -13.87
CA ILE A 297 12.26 6.45 -13.22
C ILE A 297 11.01 6.97 -13.92
N LYS A 298 11.01 7.09 -15.27
CA LYS A 298 9.81 7.48 -16.01
C LYS A 298 8.63 6.53 -15.74
N LYS A 299 8.88 5.23 -15.66
CA LYS A 299 7.85 4.24 -15.31
C LYS A 299 7.31 4.44 -13.89
N ILE A 300 8.19 4.69 -12.91
CA ILE A 300 7.82 4.96 -11.51
C ILE A 300 6.92 6.20 -11.44
N ILE A 301 7.35 7.32 -12.04
CA ILE A 301 6.60 8.58 -12.07
C ILE A 301 5.21 8.37 -12.67
N LYS A 302 5.15 7.71 -13.84
CA LYS A 302 3.89 7.39 -14.49
C LYS A 302 2.99 6.55 -13.59
N LYS A 303 3.56 5.56 -12.88
CA LYS A 303 2.79 4.67 -12.01
C LYS A 303 2.25 5.40 -10.78
N ILE A 304 3.02 6.34 -10.23
CA ILE A 304 2.56 7.23 -9.16
C ILE A 304 1.34 8.03 -9.64
N TYR A 305 1.41 8.66 -10.81
CA TYR A 305 0.28 9.45 -11.34
C TYR A 305 -0.95 8.58 -11.61
N GLU A 306 -0.77 7.38 -12.17
CA GLU A 306 -1.86 6.42 -12.38
C GLU A 306 -2.59 6.10 -11.07
N ILE A 307 -1.85 5.71 -10.02
CA ILE A 307 -2.45 5.33 -8.74
C ILE A 307 -3.05 6.54 -8.00
N MET A 308 -2.37 7.69 -7.99
CA MET A 308 -2.91 8.89 -7.37
C MET A 308 -4.18 9.40 -8.07
N ASN A 309 -4.25 9.26 -9.40
CA ASN A 309 -5.45 9.59 -10.17
C ASN A 309 -6.60 8.58 -9.96
N GLU A 310 -6.30 7.33 -9.57
CA GLU A 310 -7.34 6.41 -9.10
C GLU A 310 -7.85 6.85 -7.72
N PHE A 311 -6.97 7.28 -6.81
CA PHE A 311 -7.35 7.74 -5.47
C PHE A 311 -8.16 9.04 -5.51
N SER A 312 -7.79 9.98 -6.39
CA SER A 312 -8.54 11.24 -6.57
C SER A 312 -10.00 11.00 -6.96
N LYS A 313 -10.26 9.94 -7.74
CA LYS A 313 -11.62 9.53 -8.15
C LYS A 313 -12.40 8.80 -7.06
N GLU A 314 -11.71 8.09 -6.18
CA GLU A 314 -12.34 7.34 -5.07
C GLU A 314 -12.74 8.27 -3.91
N ASN A 315 -11.90 9.23 -3.53
CA ASN A 315 -12.15 10.14 -2.40
C ASN A 315 -11.46 11.52 -2.57
N ALA A 316 -12.11 12.42 -3.31
CA ALA A 316 -11.56 13.74 -3.65
C ALA A 316 -11.29 14.65 -2.44
N GLU A 317 -12.12 14.58 -1.38
CA GLU A 317 -11.97 15.45 -0.20
C GLU A 317 -10.75 15.05 0.65
N GLU A 318 -10.54 13.75 0.86
CA GLU A 318 -9.34 13.25 1.52
C GLU A 318 -8.09 13.64 0.73
N PHE A 319 -8.14 13.50 -0.60
CA PHE A 319 -7.03 13.86 -1.47
C PHE A 319 -6.64 15.34 -1.36
N LYS A 320 -7.60 16.27 -1.43
CA LYS A 320 -7.35 17.72 -1.30
C LYS A 320 -6.64 18.10 0.00
N SER A 321 -6.86 17.33 1.07
CA SER A 321 -6.23 17.60 2.36
C SER A 321 -4.76 17.17 2.44
N ILE A 322 -4.30 16.30 1.53
CA ILE A 322 -2.96 15.70 1.59
C ILE A 322 -2.04 16.27 0.50
N VAL A 323 -2.57 16.66 -0.66
CA VAL A 323 -1.76 17.26 -1.73
C VAL A 323 -1.63 18.77 -1.56
N ASP A 324 -0.38 19.22 -1.45
CA ASP A 324 -0.02 20.63 -1.49
C ASP A 324 -0.01 21.11 -2.94
N SER A 325 -0.81 22.15 -3.25
CA SER A 325 -0.93 22.70 -4.59
C SER A 325 0.34 23.39 -5.07
N GLU A 326 1.19 23.83 -4.15
CA GLU A 326 2.43 24.57 -4.43
C GLU A 326 3.66 23.65 -4.57
N GLU A 327 3.54 22.38 -4.19
CA GLU A 327 4.64 21.44 -4.26
C GLU A 327 4.91 21.00 -5.70
N LYS A 328 6.18 21.07 -6.13
CA LYS A 328 6.60 20.84 -7.52
C LYS A 328 6.73 19.35 -7.84
N LEU A 329 5.59 18.67 -7.84
CA LEU A 329 5.47 17.22 -7.98
C LEU A 329 5.27 16.75 -9.42
N PHE A 330 4.82 17.61 -10.33
CA PHE A 330 4.41 17.20 -11.67
C PHE A 330 5.52 17.44 -12.70
N LEU A 331 5.93 16.38 -13.38
CA LEU A 331 6.87 16.44 -14.50
C LEU A 331 6.15 16.93 -15.77
N ASN A 332 6.20 18.23 -16.04
CA ASN A 332 5.62 18.91 -17.19
C ASN A 332 6.65 19.13 -18.32
N GLY A 333 7.38 18.07 -18.66
CA GLY A 333 8.44 18.06 -19.67
C GLY A 333 8.99 16.65 -19.90
N GLU A 334 10.00 16.52 -20.75
CA GLU A 334 10.53 15.19 -21.11
C GLU A 334 11.62 14.67 -20.17
N ASP A 335 12.50 15.54 -19.67
CA ASP A 335 13.64 15.12 -18.87
C ASP A 335 13.34 15.25 -17.36
N PRO A 336 13.23 14.14 -16.60
CA PRO A 336 13.05 14.20 -15.15
C PRO A 336 14.24 14.84 -14.43
N PHE A 337 15.44 14.87 -15.00
CA PHE A 337 16.61 15.45 -14.32
C PHE A 337 16.77 16.96 -14.51
N ASP A 338 15.98 17.55 -15.39
CA ASP A 338 15.84 18.99 -15.52
C ASP A 338 14.84 19.51 -14.47
N LYS A 339 15.32 20.42 -13.62
CA LYS A 339 14.53 20.96 -12.51
C LYS A 339 13.39 21.85 -12.99
N GLU A 340 13.57 22.50 -14.13
CA GLU A 340 12.56 23.41 -14.70
C GLU A 340 11.36 22.64 -15.25
N ASN A 341 11.49 21.34 -15.50
CA ASN A 341 10.39 20.48 -15.92
C ASN A 341 9.46 20.10 -14.77
N TRP A 342 9.84 20.31 -13.50
CA TRP A 342 8.99 19.99 -12.35
C TRP A 342 8.20 21.23 -11.92
N VAL A 343 6.88 21.13 -12.03
CA VAL A 343 5.95 22.23 -11.76
C VAL A 343 4.94 21.84 -10.69
N ALA A 344 4.37 22.85 -10.04
CA ALA A 344 3.30 22.68 -9.07
C ALA A 344 1.96 22.46 -9.80
N GLY A 345 0.97 21.91 -9.10
CA GLY A 345 -0.37 21.73 -9.66
C GLY A 345 -1.02 23.09 -9.98
N SER A 346 -0.85 24.08 -9.11
CA SER A 346 -1.31 25.47 -9.30
C SER A 346 -0.64 26.19 -10.49
N GLU A 347 0.50 25.70 -10.96
CA GLU A 347 1.23 26.27 -12.11
C GLU A 347 0.74 25.72 -13.47
N LEU A 348 -0.30 24.87 -13.49
CA LEU A 348 -0.75 24.15 -14.69
C LEU A 348 -2.12 24.63 -15.20
N VAL A 349 -2.24 24.76 -16.53
CA VAL A 349 -3.46 25.22 -17.21
C VAL A 349 -3.87 24.27 -18.34
N PHE A 350 -5.12 23.82 -18.29
CA PHE A 350 -5.75 23.03 -19.35
C PHE A 350 -6.37 23.92 -20.44
N GLY A 351 -6.37 23.41 -21.68
CA GLY A 351 -7.08 24.03 -22.81
C GLY A 351 -6.32 25.13 -23.55
N VAL A 352 -5.03 25.32 -23.25
CA VAL A 352 -4.17 26.35 -23.88
C VAL A 352 -3.18 25.74 -24.89
N GLN A 353 -2.85 26.49 -25.95
CA GLN A 353 -1.92 26.03 -26.99
C GLN A 353 -0.45 26.28 -26.61
N GLU A 354 -0.20 27.32 -25.81
CA GLU A 354 1.12 27.73 -25.32
C GLU A 354 1.02 28.14 -23.84
N ASN A 355 2.16 28.36 -23.18
CA ASN A 355 2.20 28.84 -21.80
C ASN A 355 1.52 30.22 -21.72
N VAL A 356 0.65 30.41 -20.72
CA VAL A 356 -0.15 31.65 -20.59
C VAL A 356 0.73 32.80 -20.14
N ARG A 357 1.51 32.58 -19.07
CA ARG A 357 2.50 33.53 -18.53
C ARG A 357 3.51 32.78 -17.65
N LYS A 358 4.54 33.48 -17.18
CA LYS A 358 5.50 32.90 -16.22
C LYS A 358 4.74 32.41 -14.97
N GLY A 359 4.90 31.13 -14.63
CA GLY A 359 4.17 30.48 -13.53
C GLY A 359 2.81 29.89 -13.90
N LEU A 360 2.34 30.04 -15.15
CA LEU A 360 1.13 29.37 -15.67
C LEU A 360 1.46 28.67 -16.99
N ASN A 361 1.79 27.39 -16.87
CA ASN A 361 2.27 26.54 -17.94
C ASN A 361 1.13 25.76 -18.58
N LYS A 362 1.24 25.52 -19.88
CA LYS A 362 0.40 24.54 -20.56
C LYS A 362 0.65 23.15 -19.98
N VAL A 363 -0.41 22.40 -19.74
CA VAL A 363 -0.31 20.97 -19.40
C VAL A 363 0.27 20.19 -20.58
N ASN A 364 1.40 19.51 -20.35
CA ASN A 364 2.06 18.64 -21.32
C ASN A 364 1.18 17.41 -21.63
N GLU A 365 1.29 16.89 -22.85
CA GLU A 365 0.53 15.72 -23.34
C GLU A 365 0.62 14.50 -22.41
N CYS A 366 1.77 14.27 -21.77
CA CYS A 366 1.97 13.15 -20.86
C CYS A 366 1.14 13.26 -19.57
N LEU A 367 0.72 14.47 -19.18
CA LEU A 367 -0.04 14.77 -17.99
C LEU A 367 -1.56 14.83 -18.23
N ILE A 368 -1.99 15.04 -19.49
CA ILE A 368 -3.42 15.15 -19.87
C ILE A 368 -4.28 13.99 -19.32
N PRO A 369 -3.87 12.71 -19.34
CA PRO A 369 -4.69 11.61 -18.83
C PRO A 369 -5.00 11.67 -17.32
N TYR A 370 -4.31 12.53 -16.57
CA TYR A 370 -4.43 12.68 -15.12
C TYR A 370 -5.16 13.97 -14.72
N GLU A 371 -6.12 14.41 -15.54
CA GLU A 371 -6.88 15.66 -15.33
C GLU A 371 -7.49 15.76 -13.92
N ASP A 372 -8.19 14.72 -13.44
CA ASP A 372 -8.83 14.74 -12.11
C ASP A 372 -7.81 14.96 -10.99
N LEU A 373 -6.67 14.26 -11.06
CA LEU A 373 -5.54 14.46 -10.14
C LEU A 373 -5.02 15.91 -10.18
N LEU A 374 -4.81 16.46 -11.38
CA LEU A 374 -4.23 17.78 -11.58
C LEU A 374 -5.16 18.89 -11.08
N LEU A 375 -6.46 18.79 -11.36
CA LEU A 375 -7.45 19.75 -10.87
C LEU A 375 -7.53 19.76 -9.34
N LEU A 376 -7.46 18.57 -8.70
CA LEU A 376 -7.41 18.50 -7.23
C LEU A 376 -6.10 19.05 -6.66
N ALA A 377 -5.02 19.01 -7.42
CA ALA A 377 -3.73 19.61 -7.06
C ALA A 377 -3.66 21.12 -7.37
N GLY A 378 -4.76 21.75 -7.81
CA GLY A 378 -4.85 23.19 -8.03
C GLY A 378 -4.70 23.65 -9.48
N ALA A 379 -4.62 22.74 -10.46
CA ALA A 379 -4.57 23.11 -11.87
C ALA A 379 -5.86 23.82 -12.31
N HIS A 380 -5.72 24.75 -13.25
CA HIS A 380 -6.81 25.58 -13.74
C HIS A 380 -7.33 25.10 -15.09
N LYS A 381 -8.64 25.30 -15.33
CA LYS A 381 -9.18 25.31 -16.68
C LYS A 381 -9.16 26.73 -17.24
N LEU A 382 -8.97 26.88 -18.56
CA LEU A 382 -8.93 28.20 -19.21
C LEU A 382 -10.13 29.10 -18.85
N GLU A 383 -11.32 28.51 -18.70
CA GLU A 383 -12.56 29.20 -18.31
C GLU A 383 -12.50 29.83 -16.90
N GLU A 384 -11.60 29.36 -16.03
CA GLU A 384 -11.45 29.83 -14.65
C GLU A 384 -10.43 30.97 -14.54
N ILE A 385 -9.61 31.20 -15.57
CA ILE A 385 -8.55 32.23 -15.57
C ILE A 385 -9.10 33.59 -15.99
N SER A 386 -10.26 33.64 -16.66
CA SER A 386 -10.89 34.91 -17.08
C SER A 386 -11.33 35.80 -15.92
N ASP A 387 -11.47 35.24 -14.71
CA ASP A 387 -11.90 35.96 -13.51
C ASP A 387 -10.73 36.59 -12.72
N TYR A 388 -9.46 36.35 -13.08
CA TYR A 388 -8.28 36.99 -12.50
C TYR A 388 -7.79 38.19 -13.31
N SER A 389 -8.71 38.95 -13.90
CA SER A 389 -8.41 40.31 -14.35
C SER A 389 -8.40 41.22 -13.11
N ASP A 390 -7.22 41.66 -12.66
CA ASP A 390 -6.93 43.10 -12.48
C ASP A 390 -5.75 43.51 -11.57
N ASP A 391 -4.89 42.63 -11.02
CA ASP A 391 -3.88 43.13 -10.04
C ASP A 391 -2.40 43.15 -10.48
N ASP A 392 -2.02 42.57 -11.62
CA ASP A 392 -0.64 42.69 -12.14
C ASP A 392 -0.62 43.06 -13.63
N GLU A 393 -1.29 44.16 -13.98
CA GLU A 393 -0.85 44.93 -15.15
C GLU A 393 0.49 45.60 -14.82
N GLU A 394 1.59 44.89 -15.05
CA GLU A 394 2.71 45.58 -15.72
C GLU A 394 2.06 46.28 -16.92
N LYS A 395 2.02 47.62 -16.89
CA LYS A 395 1.58 48.46 -18.01
C LYS A 395 2.44 48.16 -19.24
N HIS A 396 2.16 47.04 -19.90
CA HIS A 396 2.57 46.78 -21.24
C HIS A 396 1.70 47.69 -22.09
N ASP A 397 2.23 48.89 -22.32
CA ASP A 397 1.64 49.86 -23.20
C ASP A 397 1.73 49.35 -24.64
N GLN A 398 0.92 48.34 -24.95
CA GLN A 398 0.85 47.71 -26.27
C GLN A 398 0.51 48.73 -27.34
N LYS A 399 -0.20 49.80 -26.96
CA LYS A 399 -0.46 50.96 -27.81
C LYS A 399 0.84 51.62 -28.28
N ASN A 400 1.74 52.01 -27.38
CA ASN A 400 3.03 52.62 -27.75
C ASN A 400 3.96 51.59 -28.38
N LEU A 401 3.92 50.33 -27.96
CA LEU A 401 4.72 49.27 -28.60
C LEU A 401 4.32 49.08 -30.06
N LEU A 402 3.02 48.97 -30.35
CA LEU A 402 2.47 48.87 -31.70
C LEU A 402 2.80 50.12 -32.52
N LEU A 403 2.53 51.30 -31.97
CA LEU A 403 2.79 52.58 -32.63
C LEU A 403 4.29 52.73 -32.98
N ASN A 404 5.18 52.49 -32.02
CA ASN A 404 6.62 52.59 -32.23
C ASN A 404 7.13 51.54 -33.22
N ASN A 405 6.60 50.32 -33.19
CA ASN A 405 6.98 49.28 -34.14
C ASN A 405 6.53 49.60 -35.56
N LEU A 406 5.32 50.12 -35.74
CA LEU A 406 4.83 50.60 -37.04
C LEU A 406 5.72 51.76 -37.54
N LEU A 407 5.95 52.79 -36.72
CA LEU A 407 6.82 53.93 -37.06
C LEU A 407 8.25 53.49 -37.39
N ASN A 408 8.82 52.53 -36.64
CA ASN A 408 10.13 51.99 -36.93
C ASN A 408 10.17 51.26 -38.28
N LYS A 409 9.14 50.49 -38.62
CA LYS A 409 9.02 49.83 -39.94
C LYS A 409 8.87 50.84 -41.09
N PHE A 410 8.23 51.98 -40.84
CA PHE A 410 8.15 53.09 -41.81
C PHE A 410 9.47 53.86 -41.99
N THR A 411 10.33 53.91 -40.97
CA THR A 411 11.49 54.83 -40.94
C THR A 411 12.85 54.16 -41.16
N LYS A 412 13.00 52.87 -40.85
CA LYS A 412 14.28 52.16 -40.97
C LYS A 412 14.39 51.38 -42.28
N TYR A 413 15.17 51.93 -43.22
CA TYR A 413 15.69 51.29 -44.45
C TYR A 413 14.63 50.72 -45.42
N PRO A 414 14.92 50.66 -46.74
CA PRO A 414 13.90 50.44 -47.77
C PRO A 414 13.51 48.95 -47.92
N ASP A 415 13.20 48.26 -46.82
CA ASP A 415 12.62 46.92 -46.90
C ASP A 415 11.12 47.04 -47.26
N THR A 416 10.83 46.98 -48.56
CA THR A 416 9.46 47.08 -49.09
C THR A 416 8.71 45.75 -49.10
N ARG A 417 9.25 44.68 -48.50
CA ARG A 417 8.63 43.33 -48.53
C ARG A 417 7.24 43.27 -47.89
N HIS A 418 6.97 44.17 -46.96
CA HIS A 418 5.70 44.25 -46.22
C HIS A 418 4.90 45.52 -46.54
N HIS A 419 5.23 46.18 -47.64
CA HIS A 419 4.57 47.40 -48.10
C HIS A 419 3.76 47.09 -49.35
N ASP A 420 2.46 47.39 -49.33
CA ASP A 420 1.56 47.19 -50.48
C ASP A 420 1.40 48.46 -51.33
N VAL A 421 2.00 49.58 -50.90
CA VAL A 421 2.13 50.81 -51.68
C VAL A 421 3.57 51.33 -51.62
N ILE A 422 4.09 51.76 -52.77
CA ILE A 422 5.40 52.40 -52.91
C ILE A 422 5.21 53.78 -53.53
N PHE A 423 5.63 54.82 -52.83
CA PHE A 423 5.72 56.17 -53.36
C PHE A 423 7.08 56.40 -54.02
N ILE A 424 7.09 56.97 -55.22
CA ILE A 424 8.29 57.50 -55.88
C ILE A 424 8.19 59.03 -55.79
N VAL A 425 9.09 59.64 -55.02
CA VAL A 425 8.96 61.04 -54.60
C VAL A 425 10.13 61.90 -55.11
N GLY A 426 9.79 63.06 -55.65
CA GLY A 426 10.71 64.10 -56.11
C GLY A 426 11.51 63.73 -57.37
N GLU A 427 12.32 64.67 -57.85
CA GLU A 427 13.21 64.47 -59.01
C GLU A 427 14.27 63.38 -58.76
N GLU A 428 14.60 63.13 -57.49
CA GLU A 428 15.56 62.09 -57.08
C GLU A 428 14.97 60.66 -57.13
N GLU A 429 13.69 60.52 -57.53
CA GLU A 429 12.94 59.25 -57.60
C GLU A 429 13.06 58.37 -56.34
N SER A 430 13.04 59.00 -55.16
CA SER A 430 13.19 58.31 -53.88
C SER A 430 12.00 57.39 -53.59
N LYS A 431 12.28 56.13 -53.27
CA LYS A 431 11.26 55.10 -52.99
C LYS A 431 10.91 55.01 -51.51
N ILE A 432 9.64 55.24 -51.18
CA ILE A 432 9.12 55.17 -49.81
C ILE A 432 7.98 54.15 -49.76
N GLY A 433 8.18 53.06 -49.03
CA GLY A 433 7.17 52.01 -48.86
C GLY A 433 6.19 52.33 -47.72
N ALA A 434 4.93 51.97 -47.89
CA ALA A 434 3.87 52.16 -46.90
C ALA A 434 2.79 51.07 -46.98
N ASN A 435 1.81 51.13 -46.07
CA ASN A 435 0.67 50.21 -46.00
C ASN A 435 -0.65 50.94 -46.24
N ARG A 436 -1.43 50.55 -47.25
CA ARG A 436 -2.72 51.18 -47.60
C ARG A 436 -3.67 51.24 -46.41
N TYR A 437 -3.77 50.15 -45.66
CA TYR A 437 -4.64 50.10 -44.47
C TYR A 437 -4.26 51.14 -43.40
N VAL A 438 -2.97 51.29 -43.13
CA VAL A 438 -2.46 52.25 -42.13
C VAL A 438 -2.70 53.69 -42.61
N LEU A 439 -2.43 53.96 -43.89
CA LEU A 439 -2.62 55.27 -44.49
C LEU A 439 -4.10 55.67 -44.55
N SER A 440 -4.99 54.74 -44.92
CA SER A 440 -6.44 54.96 -44.93
C SER A 440 -6.97 55.22 -43.51
N ALA A 441 -6.45 54.51 -42.51
CA ALA A 441 -6.81 54.75 -41.11
C ALA A 441 -6.36 56.14 -40.61
N ALA A 442 -5.23 56.63 -41.10
CA ALA A 442 -4.68 57.93 -40.71
C ALA A 442 -5.24 59.11 -41.51
N SER A 443 -5.69 58.90 -42.76
CA SER A 443 -6.11 59.98 -43.67
C SER A 443 -7.23 59.57 -44.60
N LYS A 444 -8.31 60.35 -44.56
CA LYS A 444 -9.44 60.25 -45.50
C LYS A 444 -9.04 60.46 -46.97
N TYR A 445 -7.92 61.13 -47.23
CA TYR A 445 -7.40 61.27 -48.59
C TYR A 445 -6.94 59.92 -49.13
N PHE A 446 -6.11 59.20 -48.36
CA PHE A 446 -5.63 57.88 -48.73
C PHE A 446 -6.76 56.83 -48.75
N GLU A 447 -7.71 56.93 -47.83
CA GLU A 447 -8.91 56.09 -47.84
C GLU A 447 -9.68 56.23 -49.16
N LYS A 448 -9.92 57.47 -49.62
CA LYS A 448 -10.56 57.71 -50.92
C LYS A 448 -9.69 57.28 -52.10
N MET A 449 -8.38 57.44 -52.02
CA MET A 449 -7.45 57.03 -53.08
C MET A 449 -7.43 55.51 -53.26
N PHE A 450 -7.44 54.74 -52.16
CA PHE A 450 -7.33 53.28 -52.21
C PHE A 450 -8.69 52.55 -52.32
N CYS A 451 -9.80 53.23 -52.03
CA CYS A 451 -11.15 52.64 -52.11
C CYS A 451 -12.07 53.34 -53.13
N GLY A 452 -11.59 54.39 -53.80
CA GLY A 452 -12.38 55.25 -54.69
C GLY A 452 -12.50 54.79 -56.14
N HIS A 453 -12.15 53.54 -56.44
CA HIS A 453 -12.17 52.95 -57.79
C HIS A 453 -11.21 53.64 -58.76
N THR A 454 -10.06 54.11 -58.27
CA THR A 454 -8.96 54.65 -59.07
C THR A 454 -7.96 53.55 -59.43
N ALA A 455 -6.94 53.86 -60.23
CA ALA A 455 -5.89 52.90 -60.58
C ALA A 455 -5.13 52.37 -59.34
N GLU A 456 -5.13 53.13 -58.26
CA GLU A 456 -4.52 52.79 -56.96
C GLU A 456 -5.44 51.94 -56.07
N SER A 457 -6.68 51.69 -56.49
CA SER A 457 -7.65 50.86 -55.77
C SER A 457 -7.60 49.37 -56.14
N ILE A 458 -6.62 48.93 -56.94
CA ILE A 458 -6.48 47.51 -57.35
C ILE A 458 -6.09 46.65 -56.15
N GLU A 459 -6.95 45.70 -55.79
CA GLU A 459 -6.73 44.78 -54.69
C GLU A 459 -5.64 43.75 -55.01
N ASN A 460 -4.90 43.30 -53.99
CA ASN A 460 -3.89 42.24 -54.05
C ASN A 460 -2.64 42.49 -54.91
N GLU A 461 -2.46 43.69 -55.45
CA GLU A 461 -1.22 44.13 -56.10
C GLU A 461 -0.50 45.21 -55.29
N GLN A 462 0.82 45.24 -55.42
CA GLN A 462 1.63 46.34 -54.90
C GLN A 462 1.52 47.53 -55.86
N ILE A 463 1.02 48.65 -55.36
CA ILE A 463 0.80 49.85 -56.19
C ILE A 463 1.99 50.80 -56.12
N VAL A 464 2.25 51.51 -57.21
CA VAL A 464 3.31 52.53 -57.29
C VAL A 464 2.67 53.89 -57.57
N VAL A 465 2.93 54.86 -56.70
CA VAL A 465 2.37 56.22 -56.76
C VAL A 465 3.50 57.22 -56.96
N ARG A 466 3.44 58.04 -58.01
CA ARG A 466 4.45 59.08 -58.27
C ARG A 466 4.01 60.42 -57.69
N ILE A 467 4.90 61.10 -56.99
CA ILE A 467 4.69 62.41 -56.36
C ILE A 467 5.86 63.31 -56.73
N GLU A 468 5.64 64.22 -57.67
CA GLU A 468 6.71 65.06 -58.24
C GLU A 468 6.87 66.39 -57.46
N ASP A 469 5.79 66.89 -56.86
CA ASP A 469 5.72 68.25 -56.30
C ASP A 469 6.24 68.40 -54.85
N ILE A 470 6.81 67.34 -54.27
CA ILE A 470 7.23 67.31 -52.85
C ILE A 470 8.63 66.72 -52.74
N GLN A 471 9.47 67.34 -51.91
CA GLN A 471 10.80 66.81 -51.58
C GLN A 471 10.68 65.51 -50.76
N PRO A 472 11.51 64.48 -51.01
CA PRO A 472 11.42 63.17 -50.33
C PRO A 472 11.37 63.26 -48.80
N ASP A 473 12.22 64.10 -48.20
CA ASP A 473 12.29 64.28 -46.74
C ASP A 473 11.00 64.89 -46.18
N ALA A 474 10.42 65.87 -46.89
CA ALA A 474 9.16 66.49 -46.48
C ALA A 474 8.00 65.50 -46.55
N PHE A 475 7.98 64.65 -47.57
CA PHE A 475 6.98 63.58 -47.70
C PHE A 475 7.14 62.51 -46.62
N GLN A 476 8.38 62.15 -46.27
CA GLN A 476 8.64 61.21 -45.18
C GLN A 476 8.20 61.75 -43.82
N VAL A 477 8.33 63.06 -43.58
CA VAL A 477 7.80 63.71 -42.37
C VAL A 477 6.28 63.70 -42.37
N PHE A 478 5.62 63.91 -43.51
CA PHE A 478 4.16 63.86 -43.62
C PHE A 478 3.58 62.47 -43.31
N LEU A 479 4.30 61.40 -43.62
CA LEU A 479 3.86 60.03 -43.35
C LEU A 479 4.13 59.55 -41.91
N ARG A 480 4.97 60.25 -41.15
CA ARG A 480 5.20 59.99 -39.72
C ARG A 480 4.10 60.62 -38.88
#